data_AF-A0A7W4IJW5-F1
#
_entry.id   AF-A0A7W4IJW5-F1
#
_cell.length_a   1.000
_cell.length_b   1.000
_cell.length_c   1.000
_cell.angle_alpha   90.00
_cell.angle_beta   90.00
_cell.angle_gamma   90.00
#
_symmetry.space_group_name_H-M   'P 1'
#
loop_
_entity.id
_entity.type
_entity.pdbx_description
1 polymer ?
#
loop_
_entity_poly.entity_id
_entity_poly.type
_entity_poly.pdbx_seq_one_letter_code
_entity_poly.pdbx_strand_id
1 'polypeptide(L)'
;MNEDIKAYLIGRYTKSRERQLAKGIDFQITEEQYLEMFARKKSALTRLTRQHDAYLLGKTDRPMFKVDICLTWKPGFARTGAAMTIETAGLYTSQNSKVNNRLRAGEKKTDEAKAKLKKPKSNEHKKSIGESCKGKPKATWSPERKAARAAKMKGRKRGPYNKTTSGDIRI
;
A
#
# COMPACT_ATOMS: atom_id res chain seq x y z
N MET A 1 12.35 12.86 -24.49
CA MET A 1 12.32 11.60 -23.71
C MET A 1 12.64 10.47 -24.68
N ASN A 2 13.52 9.53 -24.34
CA ASN A 2 13.86 8.41 -25.23
C ASN A 2 12.62 7.53 -25.52
N GLU A 3 12.46 7.03 -26.76
CA GLU A 3 11.31 6.22 -27.19
C GLU A 3 11.14 4.93 -26.37
N ASP A 4 12.21 4.21 -26.03
CA ASP A 4 12.10 2.98 -25.23
C ASP A 4 11.58 3.28 -23.81
N ILE A 5 12.05 4.39 -23.23
CA ILE A 5 11.60 4.86 -21.91
C ILE A 5 10.13 5.30 -21.99
N LYS A 6 9.75 5.99 -23.06
CA LYS A 6 8.37 6.41 -23.31
C LYS A 6 7.44 5.19 -23.42
N ALA A 7 7.80 4.20 -24.25
CA ALA A 7 7.05 2.95 -24.39
C ALA A 7 6.90 2.21 -23.05
N TYR A 8 7.97 2.13 -22.26
CA TYR A 8 7.92 1.57 -20.91
C TYR A 8 6.93 2.31 -19.99
N LEU A 9 6.94 3.64 -20.01
CA LEU A 9 6.04 4.46 -19.20
C LEU A 9 4.59 4.33 -19.65
N ILE A 10 4.32 4.27 -20.96
CA ILE A 10 2.98 4.02 -21.52
C ILE A 10 2.46 2.66 -21.06
N GLY A 11 3.26 1.60 -21.14
CA GLY A 11 2.86 0.28 -20.64
C GLY A 11 2.53 0.27 -19.14
N ARG A 12 3.18 1.14 -18.34
CA ARG A 12 2.84 1.33 -16.92
C ARG A 12 1.57 2.14 -16.73
N TYR A 13 1.33 3.16 -17.56
CA TYR A 13 0.11 3.95 -17.55
C TYR A 13 -1.11 3.06 -17.79
N THR A 14 -1.10 2.25 -18.86
CA THR A 14 -2.21 1.36 -19.21
C THR A 14 -2.57 0.41 -18.05
N LYS A 15 -1.57 -0.28 -17.49
CA LYS A 15 -1.75 -1.17 -16.33
C LYS A 15 -2.28 -0.45 -15.10
N SER A 16 -1.83 0.79 -14.88
CA SER A 16 -2.32 1.61 -13.77
C SER A 16 -3.76 2.00 -13.98
N ARG A 17 -4.12 2.49 -15.18
CA ARG A 17 -5.48 2.90 -15.55
C ARG A 17 -6.45 1.73 -15.38
N GLU A 18 -6.17 0.59 -15.99
CA GLU A 18 -6.98 -0.63 -15.87
C GLU A 18 -7.21 -1.01 -14.39
N ARG A 19 -6.15 -0.98 -13.59
CA ARG A 19 -6.23 -1.32 -12.17
C ARG A 19 -7.07 -0.32 -11.36
N GLN A 20 -7.02 0.97 -11.67
CA GLN A 20 -7.82 1.97 -10.96
C GLN A 20 -9.29 1.90 -11.38
N LEU A 21 -9.57 1.73 -12.68
CA LEU A 21 -10.92 1.53 -13.20
C LEU A 21 -11.57 0.27 -12.63
N ALA A 22 -10.83 -0.84 -12.53
CA ALA A 22 -11.31 -2.07 -11.91
C ALA A 22 -11.66 -1.92 -10.41
N LYS A 23 -11.20 -0.84 -9.76
CA LYS A 23 -11.55 -0.49 -8.38
C LYS A 23 -12.68 0.53 -8.28
N GLY A 24 -13.31 0.89 -9.39
CA GLY A 24 -14.34 1.92 -9.46
C GLY A 24 -13.83 3.33 -9.19
N ILE A 25 -12.53 3.58 -9.39
CA ILE A 25 -11.97 4.94 -9.29
C ILE A 25 -12.18 5.63 -10.63
N ASP A 26 -12.80 6.81 -10.60
CA ASP A 26 -12.84 7.70 -11.75
C ASP A 26 -11.43 8.18 -12.08
N PHE A 27 -10.91 7.78 -13.25
CA PHE A 27 -9.54 8.01 -13.67
C PHE A 27 -9.53 8.91 -14.90
N GLN A 28 -9.14 10.17 -14.70
CA GLN A 28 -9.23 11.24 -15.71
C GLN A 28 -7.85 11.72 -16.20
N ILE A 29 -6.76 11.14 -15.69
CA ILE A 29 -5.40 11.46 -16.14
C ILE A 29 -5.21 10.91 -17.55
N THR A 30 -4.84 11.77 -18.49
CA THR A 30 -4.49 11.33 -19.85
C THR A 30 -3.08 10.76 -19.92
N GLU A 31 -2.77 10.02 -20.99
CA GLU A 31 -1.43 9.49 -21.22
C GLU A 31 -0.38 10.62 -21.28
N GLU A 32 -0.70 11.70 -21.99
CA GLU A 32 0.17 12.88 -22.13
C GLU A 32 0.46 13.52 -20.78
N GLN A 33 -0.58 13.73 -19.95
CA GLN A 33 -0.44 14.26 -18.60
C GLN A 33 0.44 13.34 -17.74
N TYR A 34 0.27 12.02 -17.85
CA TYR A 34 1.08 11.06 -17.13
C TYR A 34 2.57 11.14 -17.55
N LEU A 35 2.85 11.23 -18.84
CA LEU A 35 4.22 11.40 -19.36
C LEU A 35 4.82 12.74 -18.89
N GLU A 36 4.02 13.80 -18.86
CA GLU A 36 4.43 15.11 -18.37
C GLU A 36 4.81 15.07 -16.88
N MET A 37 4.04 14.34 -16.06
CA MET A 37 4.36 14.14 -14.64
C MET A 37 5.75 13.48 -14.46
N PHE A 38 6.10 12.53 -15.33
CA PHE A 38 7.42 11.91 -15.34
C PHE A 38 8.51 12.86 -15.85
N ALA A 39 8.23 13.65 -16.88
CA ALA A 39 9.14 14.66 -17.40
C ALA A 39 9.51 15.71 -16.32
N ARG A 40 8.53 16.12 -15.50
CA ARG A 40 8.74 17.02 -14.35
C ARG A 40 9.57 16.37 -13.23
N LYS A 41 9.54 15.03 -13.09
CA LYS A 41 10.39 14.30 -12.13
C LYS A 41 11.75 13.90 -12.74
N LYS A 42 12.64 14.89 -12.86
CA LYS A 42 14.01 14.72 -13.38
C LYS A 42 14.75 13.49 -12.81
N SER A 43 14.72 13.29 -11.49
CA SER A 43 15.43 12.16 -10.85
C SER A 43 14.91 10.78 -11.28
N ALA A 44 13.61 10.65 -11.54
CA ALA A 44 13.02 9.42 -12.05
C ALA A 44 13.49 9.14 -13.47
N LEU A 45 13.48 10.18 -14.31
CA LEU A 45 13.87 10.10 -15.70
C LEU A 45 15.35 9.80 -15.84
N THR A 46 16.23 10.51 -15.10
CA THR A 46 17.67 10.23 -15.07
C THR A 46 17.97 8.79 -14.68
N ARG A 47 17.23 8.21 -13.74
CA ARG A 47 17.40 6.81 -13.35
C ARG A 47 16.99 5.84 -14.48
N LEU A 48 15.92 6.14 -15.20
CA LEU A 48 15.49 5.35 -16.37
C LEU A 48 16.51 5.45 -17.49
N THR A 49 17.01 6.66 -17.78
CA THR A 49 18.05 6.90 -18.78
C THR A 49 19.32 6.13 -18.43
N ARG A 50 19.80 6.20 -17.20
CA ARG A 50 20.98 5.43 -16.78
C ARG A 50 20.80 3.92 -16.92
N GLN A 51 19.60 3.40 -16.67
CA GLN A 51 19.28 1.98 -16.88
C GLN A 51 19.24 1.62 -18.37
N HIS A 52 18.71 2.50 -19.20
CA HIS A 52 18.73 2.37 -20.66
C HIS A 52 20.16 2.36 -21.20
N ASP A 53 20.97 3.33 -20.81
CA ASP A 53 22.36 3.45 -21.25
C ASP A 53 23.18 2.23 -20.81
N ALA A 54 22.95 1.72 -19.60
CA ALA A 54 23.62 0.50 -19.13
C ALA A 54 23.25 -0.73 -19.97
N TYR A 55 22.01 -0.83 -20.44
CA TYR A 55 21.57 -1.86 -21.36
C TYR A 55 22.23 -1.72 -22.73
N LEU A 56 22.23 -0.50 -23.31
CA LEU A 56 22.87 -0.23 -24.60
C LEU A 56 24.38 -0.50 -24.58
N LEU A 57 25.05 -0.24 -23.45
CA LEU A 57 26.47 -0.53 -23.25
C LEU A 57 26.77 -2.01 -22.96
N GLY A 58 25.79 -2.92 -23.09
CA GLY A 58 25.96 -4.36 -22.89
C GLY A 58 26.26 -4.76 -21.44
N LYS A 59 26.05 -3.87 -20.46
CA LYS A 59 26.31 -4.15 -19.03
C LYS A 59 25.21 -5.01 -18.40
N THR A 60 24.10 -5.20 -19.10
CA THR A 60 22.97 -6.01 -18.66
C THR A 60 22.33 -6.71 -19.85
N ASP A 61 22.00 -7.98 -19.72
CA ASP A 61 21.44 -8.79 -20.82
C ASP A 61 20.00 -8.44 -21.19
N ARG A 62 19.31 -7.63 -20.37
CA ARG A 62 17.91 -7.24 -20.59
C ARG A 62 17.68 -5.78 -20.21
N PRO A 63 16.78 -5.07 -20.90
CA PRO A 63 16.41 -3.71 -20.54
C PRO A 63 15.61 -3.75 -19.23
N MET A 64 16.31 -3.65 -18.09
CA MET A 64 15.68 -3.72 -16.78
C MET A 64 15.27 -2.32 -16.31
N PHE A 65 14.21 -1.79 -16.91
CA PHE A 65 13.59 -0.54 -16.48
C PHE A 65 12.89 -0.74 -15.13
N LYS A 66 13.51 -0.24 -14.06
CA LYS A 66 12.99 -0.32 -12.69
C LYS A 66 13.06 1.02 -11.99
N VAL A 67 11.89 1.62 -11.83
CA VAL A 67 11.68 2.81 -11.02
C VAL A 67 10.71 2.50 -9.89
N ASP A 68 11.15 2.77 -8.66
CA ASP A 68 10.33 2.68 -7.45
C ASP A 68 9.45 3.92 -7.28
N ILE A 69 8.70 4.27 -8.33
CA ILE A 69 7.74 5.37 -8.34
C ILE A 69 6.41 4.80 -8.82
N CYS A 70 5.33 5.24 -8.19
CA CYS A 70 3.98 4.85 -8.50
C CYS A 70 3.06 6.07 -8.59
N LEU A 71 2.06 5.96 -9.45
CA LEU A 71 0.95 6.90 -9.50
C LEU A 71 0.03 6.65 -8.31
N THR A 72 -0.20 7.67 -7.51
CA THR A 72 -1.02 7.58 -6.31
C THR A 72 -1.66 8.93 -5.98
N TRP A 73 -2.67 8.93 -5.12
CA TRP A 73 -3.24 10.14 -4.53
C TRP A 73 -2.18 11.00 -3.83
N LYS A 74 -2.31 12.32 -4.00
CA LYS A 74 -1.63 13.30 -3.15
C LYS A 74 -2.17 13.19 -1.72
N PRO A 75 -1.38 13.56 -0.70
CA PRO A 75 -1.85 13.60 0.68
C PRO A 75 -3.16 14.40 0.80
N GLY A 76 -4.14 13.85 1.50
CA GLY A 76 -5.44 14.50 1.70
C GLY A 76 -6.52 14.15 0.66
N PHE A 77 -6.15 13.69 -0.54
CA PHE A 77 -7.11 13.22 -1.56
C PHE A 77 -7.35 11.71 -1.51
N ALA A 78 -6.49 10.98 -0.80
CA ALA A 78 -6.67 9.56 -0.62
C ALA A 78 -8.00 9.27 0.09
N ARG A 79 -8.88 8.47 -0.53
CA ARG A 79 -10.18 8.03 0.01
C ARG A 79 -11.25 9.12 0.16
N THR A 80 -11.09 10.28 -0.46
CA THR A 80 -12.15 11.31 -0.49
C THR A 80 -13.28 10.98 -1.47
N GLY A 81 -13.06 10.02 -2.37
CA GLY A 81 -13.99 9.74 -3.48
C GLY A 81 -13.83 10.70 -4.67
N ALA A 82 -12.89 11.65 -4.58
CA ALA A 82 -12.57 12.53 -5.71
C ALA A 82 -12.06 11.72 -6.91
N ALA A 83 -12.25 12.27 -8.11
CA ALA A 83 -11.68 11.73 -9.33
C ALA A 83 -10.14 11.85 -9.31
N MET A 84 -9.46 10.89 -9.95
CA MET A 84 -8.02 10.87 -10.08
C MET A 84 -7.64 11.74 -11.28
N THR A 85 -7.29 12.99 -10.99
CA THR A 85 -6.86 14.04 -11.93
C THR A 85 -5.40 14.41 -11.65
N ILE A 86 -4.81 15.28 -12.48
CA ILE A 86 -3.46 15.79 -12.27
C ILE A 86 -3.31 16.62 -10.98
N GLU A 87 -4.42 17.17 -10.49
CA GLU A 87 -4.46 17.96 -9.26
C GLU A 87 -4.51 17.08 -8.01
N THR A 88 -5.22 15.95 -8.09
CA THR A 88 -5.44 15.06 -6.95
C THR A 88 -4.44 13.90 -6.88
N ALA A 89 -3.76 13.59 -7.99
CA ALA A 89 -2.78 12.51 -8.10
C ALA A 89 -1.34 13.03 -8.28
N GLY A 90 -0.37 12.20 -7.88
CA GLY A 90 1.05 12.50 -7.99
C GLY A 90 1.89 11.24 -8.16
N LEU A 91 3.14 11.43 -8.58
CA LEU A 91 4.15 10.38 -8.64
C LEU A 91 4.95 10.37 -7.32
N TYR A 92 4.86 9.26 -6.60
CA TYR A 92 5.53 9.08 -5.32
C TYR A 92 6.30 7.77 -5.28
N THR A 93 7.32 7.70 -4.44
CA THR A 93 7.95 6.42 -4.15
C THR A 93 6.95 5.46 -3.52
N SER A 94 7.16 4.15 -3.67
CA SER A 94 6.28 3.15 -3.05
C SER A 94 6.19 3.35 -1.53
N GLN A 95 7.31 3.76 -0.91
CA GLN A 95 7.35 4.07 0.51
C GLN A 95 6.49 5.29 0.87
N ASN A 96 6.63 6.40 0.14
CA ASN A 96 5.85 7.61 0.39
C ASN A 96 4.36 7.39 0.13
N SER A 97 4.01 6.61 -0.90
CA SER A 97 2.62 6.20 -1.17
C SER A 97 2.01 5.45 0.02
N LYS A 98 2.74 4.51 0.63
CA LYS A 98 2.26 3.77 1.82
C LYS A 98 2.02 4.70 3.01
N VAL A 99 2.90 5.67 3.22
CA VAL A 99 2.78 6.65 4.31
C VAL A 99 1.60 7.58 4.06
N ASN A 100 1.54 8.18 2.88
CA ASN A 100 0.52 9.18 2.53
C ASN A 100 -0.89 8.60 2.49
N ASN A 101 -1.03 7.34 2.04
CA ASN A 101 -2.32 6.66 1.98
C ASN A 101 -2.65 5.84 3.23
N ARG A 102 -1.89 6.01 4.33
CA ARG A 102 -2.21 5.31 5.57
C ARG A 102 -3.56 5.79 6.10
N LEU A 103 -4.30 4.89 6.76
CA LEU A 103 -5.55 5.27 7.44
C LEU A 103 -5.22 6.28 8.55
N ARG A 104 -5.92 7.41 8.54
CA ARG A 104 -5.81 8.41 9.61
C ARG A 104 -6.56 7.93 10.86
N ALA A 105 -6.26 8.55 12.00
CA ALA A 105 -6.97 8.26 13.24
C ALA A 105 -8.47 8.57 13.07
N GLY A 106 -9.33 7.58 13.32
CA GLY A 106 -10.79 7.71 13.16
C GLY A 106 -11.33 7.08 11.87
N GLU A 107 -10.51 6.92 10.83
CA GLU A 107 -10.93 6.27 9.58
C GLU A 107 -11.16 4.77 9.78
N LYS A 108 -12.25 4.27 9.19
CA LYS A 108 -12.59 2.84 9.21
C LYS A 108 -11.95 2.14 8.01
N LYS A 109 -11.52 0.90 8.22
CA LYS A 109 -11.13 0.00 7.13
C LYS A 109 -12.35 -0.31 6.26
N THR A 110 -12.15 -0.47 4.96
CA THR A 110 -13.16 -1.03 4.05
C THR A 110 -13.52 -2.46 4.47
N ASP A 111 -14.72 -2.90 4.11
CA ASP A 111 -15.17 -4.25 4.48
C ASP A 111 -14.34 -5.35 3.82
N GLU A 112 -13.85 -5.12 2.61
CA GLU A 112 -12.87 -5.99 1.94
C GLU A 112 -11.57 -6.13 2.77
N ALA A 113 -11.06 -5.02 3.30
CA ALA A 113 -9.86 -5.04 4.15
C ALA A 113 -10.13 -5.72 5.51
N LYS A 114 -11.35 -5.62 6.05
CA LYS A 114 -11.75 -6.38 7.24
C LYS A 114 -11.87 -7.87 6.92
N ALA A 115 -12.43 -8.24 5.78
CA ALA A 115 -12.60 -9.63 5.36
C ALA A 115 -11.24 -10.34 5.19
N LYS A 116 -10.26 -9.66 4.56
CA LYS A 116 -8.87 -10.16 4.47
C LYS A 116 -8.23 -10.42 5.84
N LEU A 117 -8.53 -9.60 6.85
CA LEU A 117 -8.04 -9.79 8.21
C LEU A 117 -8.75 -10.90 8.98
N LYS A 118 -10.01 -11.19 8.61
CA LYS A 118 -10.82 -12.25 9.22
C LYS A 118 -10.53 -13.64 8.64
N LYS A 119 -9.71 -13.75 7.57
CA LYS A 119 -9.35 -15.06 7.02
C LYS A 119 -8.71 -15.93 8.12
N PRO A 120 -9.26 -17.12 8.39
CA PRO A 120 -8.72 -18.00 9.40
C PRO A 120 -7.28 -18.38 9.02
N LYS A 121 -6.37 -18.25 9.97
CA LYS A 121 -4.99 -18.71 9.82
C LYS A 121 -4.97 -20.23 9.77
N SER A 122 -4.15 -20.81 8.89
CA SER A 122 -3.95 -22.26 8.83
C SER A 122 -3.41 -22.80 10.16
N ASN A 123 -3.64 -24.09 10.43
CA ASN A 123 -3.13 -24.73 11.65
C ASN A 123 -1.60 -24.73 11.69
N GLU A 124 -0.93 -24.89 10.55
CA GLU A 124 0.53 -24.75 10.41
C GLU A 124 1.01 -23.35 10.83
N HIS A 125 0.33 -22.30 10.38
CA HIS A 125 0.68 -20.93 10.75
C HIS A 125 0.47 -20.67 12.25
N LYS A 126 -0.56 -21.26 12.86
CA LYS A 126 -0.78 -21.18 14.31
C LYS A 126 0.32 -21.93 15.08
N LYS A 127 0.70 -23.13 14.64
CA LYS A 127 1.77 -23.93 15.23
C LYS A 127 3.11 -23.20 15.17
N SER A 128 3.45 -22.63 14.01
CA SER A 128 4.65 -21.81 13.82
C SER A 128 4.69 -20.59 14.75
N ILE A 129 3.57 -19.88 14.94
CA ILE A 129 3.49 -18.79 15.94
C ILE A 129 3.74 -19.35 17.35
N GLY A 130 3.09 -20.45 17.72
CA GLY A 130 3.25 -21.11 19.02
C GLY A 130 4.70 -21.45 19.31
N GLU A 131 5.38 -22.12 18.37
CA GLU A 131 6.80 -22.45 18.45
C GLU A 131 7.68 -21.19 18.57
N SER A 132 7.43 -20.19 17.72
CA SER A 132 8.21 -18.94 17.73
C SER A 132 8.09 -18.12 19.01
N CYS A 133 7.01 -18.33 19.79
CA CYS A 133 6.71 -17.62 21.03
C CYS A 133 7.00 -18.48 22.28
N LYS A 134 7.33 -19.77 22.11
CA LYS A 134 7.66 -20.68 23.21
C LYS A 134 8.95 -20.20 23.89
N GLY A 135 8.92 -20.06 25.22
CA GLY A 135 10.09 -19.64 26.02
C GLY A 135 10.52 -18.18 25.88
N LYS A 136 9.86 -17.36 25.06
CA LYS A 136 10.21 -15.93 24.94
C LYS A 136 9.53 -15.10 26.03
N PRO A 137 10.27 -14.27 26.79
CA PRO A 137 9.67 -13.37 27.76
C PRO A 137 8.75 -12.39 27.04
N LYS A 138 7.45 -12.47 27.35
CA LYS A 138 6.49 -11.48 26.86
C LYS A 138 6.67 -10.24 27.72
N ALA A 139 7.06 -9.12 27.11
CA ALA A 139 7.14 -7.85 27.82
C ALA A 139 5.80 -7.55 28.52
N THR A 140 5.80 -7.59 29.84
CA THR A 140 4.64 -7.26 30.66
C THR A 140 4.32 -5.79 30.43
N TRP A 141 3.06 -5.48 30.15
CA TRP A 141 2.67 -4.08 29.95
C TRP A 141 2.78 -3.34 31.28
N SER A 142 3.60 -2.27 31.32
CA SER A 142 3.68 -1.39 32.49
C SER A 142 2.32 -0.77 32.80
N PRO A 143 2.06 -0.41 34.07
CA PRO A 143 0.82 0.28 34.47
C PRO A 143 0.55 1.53 33.63
N GLU A 144 1.58 2.32 33.33
CA GLU A 144 1.51 3.50 32.46
C GLU A 144 1.05 3.16 31.03
N ARG A 145 1.60 2.09 30.43
CA ARG A 145 1.17 1.63 29.10
C ARG A 145 -0.27 1.14 29.10
N LYS A 146 -0.70 0.48 30.18
CA LYS A 146 -2.10 0.05 30.35
C LYS A 146 -3.03 1.25 30.47
N ALA A 147 -2.68 2.25 31.28
CA ALA A 147 -3.45 3.48 31.45
C ALA A 147 -3.55 4.29 30.15
N ALA A 148 -2.43 4.50 29.45
CA ALA A 148 -2.40 5.19 28.16
C ALA A 148 -3.26 4.47 27.09
N ARG A 149 -3.25 3.13 27.10
CA ARG A 149 -4.10 2.31 26.21
C ARG A 149 -5.57 2.43 26.57
N ALA A 150 -5.92 2.39 27.86
CA ALA A 150 -7.29 2.53 28.33
C ALA A 150 -7.86 3.91 27.98
N ALA A 151 -7.10 4.98 28.24
CA ALA A 151 -7.46 6.35 27.86
C ALA A 151 -7.71 6.47 26.35
N LYS A 152 -6.82 5.92 25.51
CA LYS A 152 -6.96 5.94 24.04
C LYS A 152 -8.15 5.11 23.51
N MET A 153 -8.67 4.18 24.31
CA MET A 153 -9.81 3.32 23.93
C MET A 153 -11.13 3.79 24.53
N LYS A 154 -11.10 4.68 25.53
CA LYS A 154 -12.30 5.29 26.13
C LYS A 154 -13.09 6.03 25.04
N GLY A 155 -14.39 5.74 24.92
CA GLY A 155 -15.27 6.31 23.90
C GLY A 155 -15.27 5.60 22.53
N ARG A 156 -14.39 4.61 22.27
CA ARG A 156 -14.44 3.82 21.02
C ARG A 156 -15.44 2.69 21.19
N LYS A 157 -16.61 2.75 20.52
CA LYS A 157 -17.57 1.63 20.45
C LYS A 157 -16.83 0.38 19.93
N ARG A 158 -16.56 -0.57 20.82
CA ARG A 158 -16.20 -1.92 20.43
C ARG A 158 -17.43 -2.51 19.75
N GLY A 159 -17.30 -3.00 18.52
CA GLY A 159 -18.37 -3.79 17.90
C GLY A 159 -18.73 -4.98 18.79
N PRO A 160 -19.93 -5.55 18.65
CA PRO A 160 -20.40 -6.62 19.52
C PRO A 160 -19.37 -7.74 19.59
N TYR A 161 -19.00 -8.10 20.83
CA TYR A 161 -18.13 -9.22 21.11
C TYR A 161 -19.00 -10.49 21.09
N ASN A 162 -19.11 -11.13 19.93
CA ASN A 162 -19.77 -12.44 19.84
C ASN A 162 -18.84 -13.51 20.43
N LYS A 163 -19.08 -13.85 21.70
CA LYS A 163 -18.60 -15.08 22.33
C LYS A 163 -19.46 -16.21 21.77
N THR A 164 -19.11 -16.77 20.62
CA THR A 164 -19.50 -18.16 20.33
C THR A 164 -18.62 -19.04 21.20
N THR A 165 -19.16 -19.39 22.36
CA THR A 165 -18.71 -20.46 23.23
C THR A 165 -18.59 -21.75 22.43
N SER A 166 -17.36 -22.24 22.24
CA SER A 166 -17.11 -23.61 21.82
C SER A 166 -16.63 -24.41 23.02
N GLY A 167 -17.54 -25.25 23.54
CA GLY A 167 -17.19 -26.50 24.22
C GLY A 167 -16.79 -26.39 25.68
N ASP A 168 -17.76 -26.61 26.56
CA ASP A 168 -17.54 -27.46 27.73
C ASP A 168 -16.85 -28.75 27.27
N ILE A 169 -15.63 -28.99 27.74
CA ILE A 169 -15.09 -30.35 27.86
C ILE A 169 -14.86 -30.54 29.35
N ARG A 170 -15.86 -31.12 30.01
CA ARG A 170 -15.66 -31.85 31.26
C ARG A 170 -15.11 -33.22 30.88
N ILE A 171 -13.98 -33.58 31.47
CA ILE A 171 -13.68 -34.97 31.84
C ILE A 171 -13.76 -34.98 33.36
#